data_AF-A0A7J4KUA2-F1
#
_entry.id   AF-A0A7J4KUA2-F1
#
_cell.length_a   1.000
_cell.length_b   1.000
_cell.length_c   1.000
_cell.angle_alpha   90.00
_cell.angle_beta   90.00
_cell.angle_gamma   90.00
#
_symmetry.space_group_name_H-M   'P 1'
#
loop_
_entity.id
_entity.type
_entity.pdbx_description
1 polymer ?
#
loop_
_entity_poly.entity_id
_entity_poly.type
_entity_poly.pdbx_seq_one_letter_code
_entity_poly.pdbx_strand_id
1 'polypeptide(L)'
;MAKMLSVQVEDSLAKTIDKAIKASGLYSSRSEFLKDAIRKNLFEVSMARESFREIHEGFEELRKLAKSRGYDGKMPTKAERKAIAREFVKKHNIR
;
A
#
# COMPACT_ATOMS: atom_id res chain seq x y z
N MET A 1 -27.33 16.67 -14.76
CA MET A 1 -26.28 17.13 -15.69
C MET A 1 -24.98 16.42 -15.35
N ALA A 2 -24.32 15.79 -16.33
CA ALA A 2 -22.99 15.21 -16.10
C ALA A 2 -21.98 16.34 -15.85
N LYS A 3 -21.24 16.30 -14.73
CA LYS A 3 -20.14 17.24 -14.48
C LYS A 3 -19.05 16.98 -15.52
N MET A 4 -18.76 17.98 -16.35
CA MET A 4 -17.69 17.92 -17.33
C MET A 4 -16.37 18.30 -16.64
N LEU A 5 -15.36 17.44 -16.75
CA LEU A 5 -14.00 17.70 -16.30
C LEU A 5 -13.15 18.06 -17.52
N SER A 6 -12.56 19.24 -17.50
CA SER A 6 -11.54 19.66 -18.48
C SER A 6 -10.17 19.60 -17.82
N VAL A 7 -9.17 19.14 -18.59
CA VAL A 7 -7.78 19.04 -18.13
C VAL A 7 -6.90 19.59 -19.24
N GLN A 8 -5.98 20.49 -18.90
CA GLN A 8 -4.94 20.94 -19.81
C GLN A 8 -3.77 19.95 -19.73
N VAL A 9 -3.29 19.53 -20.89
CA VAL A 9 -2.23 18.53 -21.02
C VAL A 9 -1.26 19.03 -22.07
N GLU A 10 0.05 18.85 -21.83
CA GLU A 10 1.07 19.16 -22.82
C GLU A 10 0.90 18.33 -24.09
N ASP A 11 1.20 18.92 -25.24
CA ASP A 11 1.09 18.25 -26.54
C ASP A 11 1.94 16.98 -26.64
N SER A 12 3.10 16.95 -25.98
CA SER A 12 3.99 15.79 -25.89
C SER A 12 3.28 14.58 -25.25
N LEU A 13 2.57 14.82 -24.15
CA LEU A 13 1.81 13.82 -23.42
C LEU A 13 0.55 13.40 -24.19
N ALA A 14 -0.16 14.34 -24.81
CA ALA A 14 -1.31 14.04 -25.65
C ALA A 14 -0.94 13.09 -26.81
N LYS A 15 0.20 13.34 -27.47
CA LYS A 15 0.73 12.45 -28.53
C LYS A 15 1.11 11.06 -28.00
N THR A 16 1.63 11.00 -26.77
CA THR A 16 1.97 9.73 -26.11
C THR A 16 0.72 8.91 -25.82
N ILE A 17 -0.33 9.55 -25.32
CA ILE A 17 -1.63 8.93 -25.06
C ILE A 17 -2.22 8.38 -26.37
N ASP A 18 -2.21 9.17 -27.45
CA ASP A 18 -2.72 8.71 -28.76
C ASP A 18 -1.98 7.47 -29.27
N LYS A 19 -0.65 7.46 -29.14
CA LYS A 19 0.16 6.30 -29.51
C LYS A 19 -0.24 5.07 -28.71
N ALA A 20 -0.44 5.21 -27.40
CA ALA A 20 -0.86 4.11 -26.52
C ALA A 20 -2.27 3.60 -26.87
N ILE A 21 -3.20 4.50 -27.17
CA ILE A 21 -4.56 4.15 -27.61
C ILE A 21 -4.51 3.38 -28.93
N LYS A 22 -3.77 3.90 -29.91
CA LYS A 22 -3.63 3.26 -31.22
C LYS A 22 -2.93 1.90 -31.13
N ALA A 23 -1.91 1.77 -30.29
CA ALA A 23 -1.16 0.52 -30.12
C ALA A 23 -1.97 -0.55 -29.39
N SER A 24 -2.76 -0.16 -28.40
CA SER A 24 -3.57 -1.11 -27.61
C SER A 24 -4.87 -1.51 -28.30
N GLY A 25 -5.51 -0.61 -29.04
CA GLY A 25 -6.83 -0.82 -29.62
C GLY A 25 -7.96 -0.97 -28.58
N LEU A 26 -7.65 -0.72 -27.30
CA LEU A 26 -8.56 -0.93 -26.17
C LEU A 26 -9.47 0.27 -25.89
N TYR A 27 -9.14 1.43 -26.46
CA TYR A 27 -9.82 2.69 -26.15
C TYR A 27 -10.23 3.40 -27.44
N SER A 28 -11.40 4.03 -27.41
CA SER A 28 -11.96 4.79 -28.55
C SER A 28 -11.56 6.26 -28.54
N SER A 29 -11.14 6.78 -27.37
CA SER A 29 -10.80 8.20 -27.21
C SER A 29 -9.86 8.46 -26.04
N ARG A 30 -9.18 9.61 -26.06
CA ARG A 30 -8.36 10.11 -24.94
C ARG A 30 -9.16 10.21 -23.63
N SER A 31 -10.41 10.66 -23.72
CA SER A 31 -11.29 10.82 -22.57
C SER A 31 -11.63 9.49 -21.89
N GLU A 32 -11.81 8.44 -22.68
CA GLU A 32 -12.04 7.08 -22.16
C GLU A 32 -10.80 6.55 -21.45
N PHE A 33 -9.63 6.64 -22.11
CA PHE A 33 -8.34 6.27 -21.54
C PHE A 33 -8.07 6.98 -20.21
N LEU A 34 -8.26 8.30 -20.17
CA LEU A 34 -8.01 9.10 -18.96
C LEU A 34 -8.97 8.75 -17.82
N LYS A 35 -10.26 8.52 -18.11
CA LYS A 35 -11.22 8.10 -17.08
C LYS A 35 -10.82 6.77 -16.45
N ASP A 36 -10.39 5.81 -17.28
CA ASP A 36 -9.99 4.50 -16.80
C ASP A 36 -8.70 4.56 -15.97
N ALA A 37 -7.70 5.30 -16.45
CA ALA A 37 -6.47 5.56 -15.72
C ALA A 37 -6.72 6.23 -14.36
N ILE A 38 -7.60 7.23 -14.30
CA ILE A 38 -7.98 7.91 -13.05
C ILE A 38 -8.67 6.93 -12.09
N ARG A 39 -9.61 6.12 -12.57
CA ARG A 39 -10.31 5.13 -11.73
C ARG A 39 -9.35 4.10 -11.16
N LYS A 40 -8.44 3.57 -11.99
CA LYS A 40 -7.41 2.65 -11.55
C LYS A 40 -6.54 3.27 -10.46
N ASN A 41 -6.06 4.49 -10.67
CA ASN A 41 -5.25 5.19 -9.67
C ASN A 41 -6.01 5.44 -8.36
N LEU A 42 -7.28 5.85 -8.45
CA LEU A 42 -8.12 6.04 -7.26
C LEU A 42 -8.32 4.73 -6.49
N PHE A 43 -8.52 3.63 -7.20
CA PHE A 43 -8.65 2.31 -6.61
C PHE A 43 -7.34 1.89 -5.91
N GLU A 44 -6.20 2.02 -6.58
CA GLU A 44 -4.87 1.72 -6.02
C GLU A 44 -4.58 2.55 -4.76
N VAL A 45 -4.88 3.86 -4.79
CA VAL A 45 -4.74 4.74 -3.61
C VAL A 45 -5.69 4.33 -2.49
N SER A 46 -6.93 3.91 -2.80
CA SER A 46 -7.90 3.45 -1.81
C SER A 46 -7.44 2.15 -1.14
N MET A 47 -7.01 1.17 -1.93
CA MET A 47 -6.48 -0.11 -1.45
C MET A 47 -5.22 0.07 -0.60
N ALA A 48 -4.32 0.98 -1.02
CA ALA A 48 -3.16 1.33 -0.23
C ALA A 48 -3.56 1.92 1.13
N ARG A 49 -4.55 2.82 1.17
CA ARG A 49 -5.05 3.40 2.43
C ARG A 49 -5.66 2.36 3.36
N GLU A 50 -6.46 1.43 2.85
CA GLU A 50 -7.01 0.34 3.67
C GLU A 50 -5.90 -0.55 4.23
N SER A 51 -4.93 -0.91 3.40
CA SER A 51 -3.75 -1.70 3.82
C SER A 51 -2.95 -0.96 4.89
N PHE A 52 -2.73 0.35 4.74
CA PHE A 52 -2.05 1.17 5.75
C PHE A 52 -2.85 1.25 7.06
N ARG A 53 -4.18 1.34 6.98
CA ARG A 53 -5.04 1.35 8.16
C ARG A 53 -4.95 0.03 8.91
N GLU A 54 -5.06 -1.11 8.22
CA GLU A 54 -4.94 -2.44 8.81
C GLU A 54 -3.58 -2.67 9.46
N ILE A 55 -2.49 -2.27 8.79
CA ILE A 55 -1.13 -2.33 9.35
C ILE A 55 -1.02 -1.45 10.60
N HIS A 56 -1.58 -0.24 10.57
CA HIS A 56 -1.56 0.67 11.70
C HIS A 56 -2.37 0.13 12.90
N GLU A 57 -3.56 -0.40 12.66
CA GLU A 57 -4.40 -1.03 13.67
C GLU A 57 -3.70 -2.25 14.28
N GLY A 58 -3.13 -3.14 13.46
CA GLY A 58 -2.35 -4.29 13.94
C GLY A 58 -1.11 -3.89 14.74
N PHE A 59 -0.42 -2.82 14.35
CA PHE A 59 0.71 -2.28 15.11
C PHE A 59 0.26 -1.72 16.48
N GLU A 60 -0.83 -0.98 16.53
CA GLU A 60 -1.36 -0.43 17.78
C GLU A 60 -1.88 -1.53 18.72
N GLU A 61 -2.47 -2.61 18.20
CA GLU A 61 -2.82 -3.79 18.99
C GLU A 61 -1.59 -4.48 19.58
N LEU A 62 -0.56 -4.73 18.76
CA LEU A 62 0.71 -5.29 19.22
C LEU A 62 1.38 -4.40 20.27
N ARG A 63 1.34 -3.07 20.07
CA ARG A 63 1.87 -2.09 21.02
C ARG A 63 1.14 -2.12 22.35
N LYS A 64 -0.21 -2.18 22.34
CA LYS A 64 -1.04 -2.30 23.56
C LYS A 64 -0.75 -3.62 24.28
N LEU A 65 -0.67 -4.73 23.55
CA LEU A 65 -0.35 -6.04 24.10
C LEU A 65 1.05 -6.05 24.73
N ALA A 66 2.05 -5.50 24.04
CA ALA A 66 3.41 -5.40 24.55
C ALA A 66 3.47 -4.57 25.85
N LYS A 67 2.82 -3.39 25.88
CA LYS A 67 2.72 -2.57 27.10
C LYS A 67 2.03 -3.31 28.24
N SER A 68 0.93 -4.01 27.97
CA SER A 68 0.21 -4.79 29.00
C SER A 68 1.06 -5.93 29.59
N ARG A 69 2.02 -6.43 28.82
CA ARG A 69 2.99 -7.46 29.23
C ARG A 69 4.28 -6.89 29.82
N GLY A 70 4.31 -5.59 30.12
CA GLY A 70 5.45 -4.93 30.76
C GLY A 70 6.59 -4.54 29.82
N TYR A 71 6.39 -4.57 28.50
CA TYR A 71 7.39 -4.09 27.54
C TYR A 71 7.44 -2.54 27.56
N ASP A 72 8.59 -1.99 27.92
CA ASP A 72 8.82 -0.54 28.07
C ASP A 72 9.14 0.19 26.76
N GLY A 73 9.09 -0.52 25.63
CA GLY A 73 9.36 0.04 24.30
C GLY A 73 10.83 0.10 23.93
N LYS A 74 11.76 -0.30 24.81
CA LYS A 74 13.18 -0.37 24.49
C LYS A 74 13.46 -1.64 23.70
N MET A 75 14.31 -1.52 22.68
CA MET A 75 14.88 -2.67 21.98
C MET A 75 15.52 -3.63 23.00
N PRO A 76 15.16 -4.92 23.01
CA PRO A 76 15.80 -5.87 23.88
C PRO A 76 17.31 -5.91 23.57
N THR A 77 18.11 -5.95 24.61
CA THR A 77 19.57 -6.08 24.54
C THR A 77 19.95 -7.38 23.82
N LYS A 78 21.21 -7.47 23.35
CA LYS A 78 21.72 -8.69 22.69
C LYS A 78 21.56 -9.95 23.57
N ALA A 79 21.70 -9.80 24.89
CA ALA A 79 21.51 -10.89 25.85
C ALA A 79 20.05 -11.34 25.92
N GLU A 80 19.10 -10.40 26.02
CA GLU A 80 17.66 -10.69 26.06
C GLU A 80 17.17 -11.32 24.76
N ARG A 81 17.62 -10.83 23.60
CA ARG A 81 17.32 -11.46 22.30
C ARG A 81 17.77 -12.92 22.23
N LYS A 82 18.95 -13.23 22.79
CA LYS A 82 19.48 -14.60 22.83
C LYS A 82 18.68 -15.50 23.78
N ALA A 83 18.18 -14.95 24.89
CA ALA A 83 17.31 -15.68 25.82
C ALA A 83 15.95 -16.00 25.18
N ILE A 84 15.30 -15.00 24.57
CA ILE A 84 14.02 -15.16 23.85
C ILE A 84 14.16 -16.19 22.73
N ALA A 85 15.24 -16.13 21.93
CA ALA A 85 15.49 -17.09 20.87
C ALA A 85 15.66 -18.54 21.40
N ARG A 86 16.35 -18.72 22.53
CA ARG A 86 16.51 -20.05 23.16
C ARG A 86 15.18 -20.60 23.67
N GLU A 87 14.35 -19.77 24.30
CA GLU A 87 13.01 -20.19 24.74
C GLU A 87 12.11 -20.57 23.56
N PHE A 88 12.16 -19.81 22.47
CA PHE A 88 11.40 -20.10 21.25
C PHE A 88 11.80 -21.46 20.65
N VAL A 89 13.11 -21.69 20.47
CA VAL A 89 13.66 -22.96 19.96
C VAL A 89 13.22 -24.14 20.83
N LYS A 90 13.29 -23.99 22.16
CA LYS A 90 12.86 -25.02 23.12
C LYS A 90 11.35 -25.29 23.06
N LYS A 91 10.52 -24.25 22.95
CA LYS A 91 9.04 -24.38 22.94
C LYS A 91 8.51 -24.99 21.65
N HIS A 92 9.14 -24.68 20.52
CA HIS A 92 8.72 -25.16 19.20
C HIS A 92 9.50 -26.39 18.73
N ASN A 93 10.37 -26.94 19.57
CA ASN A 93 11.17 -28.14 19.32
C ASN A 93 11.96 -28.08 18.00
N ILE A 94 12.38 -26.87 17.63
CA ILE A 94 13.18 -26.62 16.43
C ILE A 94 14.60 -27.08 16.77
N ARG A 95 15.11 -28.07 16.04
CA ARG A 95 16.49 -28.58 16.22
C ARG A 95 17.46 -27.82 15.36
#